data_AF-A0A957RDS0-F1
#
_entry.id   AF-A0A957RDS0-F1
#
_cell.length_a   1.000
_cell.length_b   1.000
_cell.length_c   1.000
_cell.angle_alpha   90.00
_cell.angle_beta   90.00
_cell.angle_gamma   90.00
#
_symmetry.space_group_name_H-M   'P 1'
#
loop_
_entity.id
_entity.type
_entity.pdbx_description
1 polymer ?
#
loop_
_entity_poly.entity_id
_entity_poly.type
_entity_poly.pdbx_seq_one_letter_code
_entity_poly.pdbx_strand_id
1 'polypeptide(L)'
;MTTEPDMIQQAGQLLAMLQAGKPICHGMSASSGDDRAIVQASAALAIAGELREIRNILADGVLQYAINTMPDPLPPCEWIRHDDHWHASCGLLWIIEDGTSPAANDMRYCPNCGSSIAVEEAFIGEDGAV
;
A
#
# COMPACT_ATOMS: atom_id res chain seq x y z
N MET A 1 5.61 -37.71 0.11
CA MET A 1 5.75 -36.27 -0.15
C MET A 1 5.79 -36.10 -1.65
N THR A 2 4.69 -35.70 -2.27
CA THR A 2 4.64 -35.40 -3.71
C THR A 2 5.01 -33.93 -3.86
N THR A 3 6.19 -33.64 -4.42
CA THR A 3 6.56 -32.30 -4.85
C THR A 3 5.51 -31.79 -5.84
N GLU A 4 5.09 -30.52 -5.68
CA GLU A 4 4.18 -29.90 -6.63
C GLU A 4 4.75 -29.98 -8.06
N PRO A 5 3.90 -30.22 -9.06
CA PRO A 5 4.33 -30.32 -10.45
C PRO A 5 4.92 -28.99 -10.94
N ASP A 6 6.18 -29.01 -11.38
CA ASP A 6 6.83 -27.87 -12.05
C ASP A 6 6.24 -27.69 -13.46
N MET A 7 5.31 -26.75 -13.57
CA MET A 7 4.54 -26.50 -14.79
C MET A 7 5.40 -25.89 -15.91
N ILE A 8 6.46 -25.14 -15.57
CA ILE A 8 7.41 -24.59 -16.54
C ILE A 8 8.27 -25.69 -17.14
N GLN A 9 8.77 -26.60 -16.31
CA GLN A 9 9.53 -27.75 -16.76
C GLN A 9 8.67 -28.66 -17.66
N GLN A 10 7.42 -28.91 -17.28
CA GLN A 10 6.49 -29.72 -18.09
C GLN A 10 6.15 -29.06 -19.43
N ALA A 11 5.88 -27.75 -19.46
CA ALA A 11 5.67 -27.02 -20.70
C ALA A 11 6.91 -27.04 -21.60
N GLY A 12 8.10 -26.91 -21.02
CA GLY A 12 9.38 -27.02 -21.73
C GLY A 12 9.60 -28.41 -22.36
N GLN A 13 9.24 -29.48 -21.65
CA GLN A 13 9.31 -30.86 -22.18
C GLN A 13 8.36 -31.05 -23.37
N LEU A 14 7.14 -30.52 -23.29
CA LEU A 14 6.17 -30.55 -24.39
C LEU A 14 6.65 -29.77 -25.61
N LEU A 15 7.26 -28.60 -25.41
CA LEU A 15 7.88 -27.81 -26.48
C LEU A 15 9.04 -28.55 -27.16
N ALA A 16 9.90 -29.21 -26.38
CA ALA A 16 11.01 -30.00 -26.91
C ALA A 16 10.52 -31.21 -27.72
N MET A 17 9.46 -31.89 -27.26
CA MET A 17 8.82 -32.97 -28.01
C MET A 17 8.26 -32.49 -29.34
N LEU A 18 7.57 -31.34 -29.33
CA LEU A 18 7.05 -30.71 -30.55
C LEU A 18 8.15 -30.34 -31.55
N GLN A 19 9.23 -29.69 -31.09
CA GLN A 19 10.37 -29.31 -31.93
C GLN A 19 11.06 -30.52 -32.56
N ALA A 20 11.13 -31.64 -31.84
CA ALA A 20 11.69 -32.89 -32.32
C ALA A 20 10.74 -33.67 -33.25
N GLY A 21 9.54 -33.16 -33.55
CA GLY A 21 8.52 -33.84 -34.36
C GLY A 21 7.98 -35.10 -33.71
N LYS A 22 8.10 -35.24 -32.38
CA LYS A 22 7.61 -36.40 -31.64
C LYS A 22 6.11 -36.25 -31.36
N PRO A 23 5.32 -37.32 -31.52
CA PRO A 23 3.89 -37.28 -31.21
C PRO A 23 3.68 -37.00 -29.72
N ILE A 24 2.79 -36.07 -29.40
CA ILE A 24 2.46 -35.70 -28.01
C ILE A 24 1.27 -36.52 -27.52
N CYS A 25 0.35 -36.88 -28.41
CA CYS A 25 -0.73 -37.81 -28.13
C CYS A 25 -0.65 -39.07 -29.03
N HIS A 26 -1.07 -40.22 -28.49
CA HIS A 26 -1.18 -41.48 -29.23
C HIS A 26 -2.67 -41.75 -29.50
N GLY A 27 -3.18 -41.34 -30.67
CA GLY A 27 -4.58 -41.56 -31.06
C GLY A 27 -4.84 -41.39 -32.56
N MET A 28 -5.83 -42.12 -33.10
CA MET A 28 -6.09 -42.30 -34.55
C MET A 28 -6.47 -41.03 -35.34
N SER A 29 -6.58 -39.85 -34.70
CA SER A 29 -6.98 -38.58 -35.34
C SER A 29 -6.11 -37.37 -34.95
N ALA A 30 -4.93 -37.60 -34.37
CA ALA A 30 -4.03 -36.50 -34.00
C ALA A 30 -3.42 -35.87 -35.27
N SER A 31 -3.88 -34.67 -35.65
CA SER A 31 -3.20 -33.89 -36.68
C SER A 31 -2.03 -33.15 -36.04
N SER A 32 -0.89 -33.04 -36.74
CA SER A 32 0.28 -32.30 -36.25
C SER A 32 -0.01 -30.81 -35.94
N GLY A 33 -1.12 -30.28 -36.45
CA GLY A 33 -1.59 -28.93 -36.16
C GLY A 33 -2.20 -28.80 -34.76
N ASP A 34 -2.95 -29.80 -34.31
CA ASP A 34 -3.63 -29.79 -33.02
C ASP A 34 -2.63 -29.95 -31.87
N ASP A 35 -1.65 -30.86 -32.01
CA ASP A 35 -0.56 -31.05 -31.05
C ASP A 35 0.24 -29.75 -30.84
N ARG A 36 0.52 -29.04 -31.94
CA ARG A 36 1.23 -27.75 -31.88
C ARG A 36 0.43 -26.69 -31.13
N ALA A 37 -0.88 -26.60 -31.39
CA ALA A 37 -1.75 -25.64 -30.70
C ALA A 37 -1.83 -25.92 -29.20
N ILE A 38 -1.92 -27.19 -28.81
CA ILE A 38 -1.97 -27.62 -27.39
C ILE A 38 -0.68 -27.22 -26.67
N VAL A 39 0.48 -27.56 -27.23
CA VAL A 39 1.78 -27.24 -26.61
C VAL A 39 1.98 -25.73 -26.48
N GLN A 40 1.64 -24.97 -27.51
CA GLN A 40 1.74 -23.51 -27.49
C GLN A 40 0.81 -22.90 -26.44
N ALA A 41 -0.42 -23.41 -26.31
CA ALA A 41 -1.35 -22.99 -25.27
C ALA A 41 -0.84 -23.34 -23.85
N SER A 42 -0.30 -24.55 -23.66
CA SER A 42 0.29 -24.96 -22.37
C SER A 42 1.47 -24.08 -21.97
N ALA A 43 2.35 -23.74 -22.91
CA ALA A 43 3.48 -22.83 -22.66
C ALA A 43 3.01 -21.42 -22.30
N ALA A 44 2.01 -20.89 -23.03
CA ALA A 44 1.44 -19.58 -22.74
C ALA A 44 0.78 -19.53 -21.35
N LEU A 45 0.07 -20.59 -20.95
CA LEU A 45 -0.55 -20.70 -19.63
C LEU A 45 0.49 -20.78 -18.50
N ALA A 46 1.58 -21.51 -18.71
CA ALA A 46 2.66 -21.59 -17.72
C ALA A 46 3.30 -20.21 -17.50
N ILE A 47 3.64 -19.48 -18.57
CA ILE A 47 4.17 -18.10 -18.49
C ILE A 47 3.16 -17.16 -17.82
N ALA A 48 1.87 -17.29 -18.14
CA ALA A 48 0.83 -16.47 -17.53
C ALA A 48 0.73 -16.70 -16.01
N GLY A 49 0.96 -17.93 -15.55
CA GLY A 49 1.04 -18.27 -14.12
C GLY A 49 2.18 -17.52 -13.42
N GLU A 50 3.40 -17.63 -13.95
CA GLU A 50 4.59 -16.95 -13.42
C GLU A 50 4.41 -15.41 -13.39
N LEU A 51 3.86 -14.83 -14.46
CA LEU A 51 3.59 -13.39 -14.50
C LEU A 51 2.57 -12.95 -13.44
N ARG A 52 1.59 -13.80 -13.12
CA ARG A 52 0.62 -13.52 -12.06
C ARG A 52 1.28 -13.58 -10.69
N GLU A 53 2.17 -14.54 -10.46
CA GLU A 53 2.93 -14.64 -9.21
C GLU A 53 3.84 -13.43 -9.00
N ILE A 54 4.60 -13.03 -10.03
CA ILE A 54 5.42 -11.80 -10.00
C ILE A 54 4.55 -10.58 -9.68
N ARG A 55 3.38 -10.46 -10.32
CA ARG A 55 2.46 -9.35 -10.03
C ARG A 55 2.02 -9.33 -8.57
N ASN A 56 1.72 -10.49 -7.99
CA ASN A 56 1.32 -10.59 -6.59
C ASN A 56 2.48 -10.16 -5.66
N ILE A 57 3.68 -10.67 -5.89
CA ILE A 57 4.88 -10.30 -5.12
C ILE A 57 5.15 -8.79 -5.21
N LEU A 58 5.03 -8.21 -6.41
CA LEU A 58 5.20 -6.77 -6.60
C LEU A 58 4.10 -5.97 -5.90
N ALA A 59 2.84 -6.40 -5.95
CA ALA A 59 1.74 -5.74 -5.26
C ALA A 59 1.97 -5.74 -3.74
N ASP A 60 2.37 -6.87 -3.18
CA ASP A 60 2.69 -6.99 -1.75
C ASP A 60 3.90 -6.14 -1.37
N GLY A 61 4.95 -6.14 -2.20
CA GLY A 61 6.14 -5.31 -1.99
C GLY A 61 5.84 -3.82 -2.01
N VAL A 62 4.98 -3.36 -2.95
CA VAL A 62 4.54 -1.96 -3.01
C VAL A 62 3.72 -1.58 -1.78
N LEU A 63 2.81 -2.46 -1.33
CA LEU A 63 2.04 -2.24 -0.11
C LEU A 63 2.95 -2.12 1.11
N GLN A 64 3.93 -3.02 1.25
CA GLN A 64 4.88 -2.99 2.35
C GLN A 64 5.78 -1.75 2.33
N TYR A 65 6.21 -1.33 1.14
CA TYR A 65 6.96 -0.09 0.98
C TYR A 65 6.13 1.13 1.41
N ALA A 66 4.87 1.20 0.99
CA ALA A 66 3.92 2.22 1.40
C ALA A 66 3.77 2.27 2.94
N ILE A 67 3.59 1.13 3.60
CA ILE A 67 3.52 1.05 5.07
C ILE A 67 4.82 1.55 5.71
N ASN A 68 5.98 1.18 5.17
CA ASN A 68 7.27 1.48 5.79
C ASN A 68 7.79 2.91 5.51
N THR A 69 7.28 3.58 4.48
CA THR A 69 7.79 4.89 4.04
C THR A 69 6.80 6.02 4.18
N MET A 70 5.50 5.73 4.36
CA MET A 70 4.59 6.76 4.82
C MET A 70 4.99 7.17 6.24
N PRO A 71 5.27 8.45 6.51
CA PRO A 71 5.50 8.89 7.87
C PRO A 71 4.26 8.57 8.70
N ASP A 72 4.46 8.17 9.96
CA ASP A 72 3.37 8.06 10.92
C ASP A 72 2.52 9.34 10.86
N PRO A 73 1.19 9.23 10.97
CA PRO A 73 0.35 10.42 11.02
C PRO A 73 0.90 11.31 12.14
N LEU A 74 1.30 12.53 11.77
CA LEU A 74 1.84 13.47 12.73
C LEU A 74 0.85 13.57 13.90
N PRO A 75 1.33 13.53 15.16
CA PRO A 75 0.44 13.73 16.29
C PRO A 75 -0.32 15.04 16.11
N PRO A 76 -1.56 15.13 16.63
CA PRO A 76 -2.31 16.37 16.57
C PRO A 76 -1.49 17.49 17.18
N CYS A 77 -1.55 18.66 16.55
CA CYS A 77 -0.97 19.86 17.14
C CYS A 77 -1.89 20.28 18.29
N GLU A 78 -1.36 20.25 19.50
CA GLU A 78 -2.09 20.68 20.69
C GLU A 78 -2.09 22.21 20.75
N TRP A 79 -3.25 22.79 21.01
CA TRP A 79 -3.45 24.23 21.15
C TRP A 79 -3.97 24.53 22.54
N ILE A 80 -3.19 25.32 23.28
CA ILE A 80 -3.45 25.68 24.67
C ILE A 80 -3.74 27.18 24.72
N ARG A 81 -4.79 27.54 25.47
CA ARG A 81 -5.11 28.94 25.74
C ARG A 81 -4.30 29.45 26.93
N HIS A 82 -3.70 30.61 26.75
CA HIS A 82 -3.20 31.49 27.80
C HIS A 82 -4.06 32.76 27.82
N ASP A 83 -3.90 33.61 28.84
CA ASP A 83 -4.81 34.73 29.16
C ASP A 83 -5.32 35.50 27.92
N ASP A 84 -4.41 35.90 27.02
CA ASP A 84 -4.67 36.72 25.84
C ASP A 84 -4.26 36.08 24.50
N HIS A 85 -3.73 34.87 24.51
CA HIS A 85 -3.20 34.23 23.30
C HIS A 85 -3.30 32.70 23.34
N TRP A 86 -3.17 32.09 22.17
CA TRP A 86 -3.07 30.66 22.00
C TRP A 86 -1.66 30.26 21.61
N HIS A 87 -1.19 29.15 22.19
CA HIS A 87 0.10 28.56 21.86
C HIS A 87 -0.12 27.14 21.31
N ALA A 88 0.42 26.88 20.14
CA ALA A 88 0.42 25.59 19.49
C ALA A 88 1.69 24.80 19.86
N SER A 89 1.59 23.48 20.06
CA SER A 89 2.74 22.62 20.41
C SER A 89 3.86 22.61 19.36
N CYS A 90 3.56 23.00 18.12
CA CYS A 90 4.56 23.22 17.06
C CYS A 90 5.28 24.58 17.15
N GLY A 91 5.02 25.40 18.19
CA GLY A 91 5.63 26.71 18.42
C GLY A 91 4.93 27.89 17.73
N LEU A 92 3.71 27.71 17.21
CA LEU A 92 2.95 28.82 16.63
C LEU A 92 2.23 29.58 17.75
N LEU A 93 2.37 30.90 17.75
CA LEU A 93 1.65 31.82 18.64
C LEU A 93 0.51 32.48 17.87
N TRP A 94 -0.68 32.52 18.45
CA TRP A 94 -1.83 33.21 17.87
C TRP A 94 -2.49 34.13 18.88
N ILE A 95 -2.51 35.43 18.57
CA ILE A 95 -3.12 36.48 19.38
C ILE A 95 -4.38 36.92 18.65
N ILE A 96 -5.54 36.84 19.30
CA ILE A 96 -6.82 37.32 18.74
C ILE A 96 -7.47 38.27 19.73
N GLU A 97 -7.77 39.49 19.26
CA GLU A 97 -8.39 40.54 20.08
C GLU A 97 -9.81 40.20 20.54
N ASP A 98 -10.49 39.26 19.85
CA ASP A 98 -11.87 38.84 20.15
C ASP A 98 -11.96 37.61 21.08
N GLY A 99 -10.82 37.04 21.48
CA GLY A 99 -10.74 35.88 22.37
C GLY A 99 -11.29 34.56 21.79
N THR A 100 -11.50 34.47 20.48
CA THR A 100 -11.99 33.25 19.83
C THR A 100 -10.97 32.10 19.89
N SER A 101 -11.46 30.86 19.90
CA SER A 101 -10.60 29.66 19.86
C SER A 101 -10.28 29.26 18.42
N PRO A 102 -9.23 28.46 18.17
CA PRO A 102 -8.98 27.89 16.84
C PRO A 102 -10.18 27.14 16.26
N ALA A 103 -10.90 26.40 17.10
CA ALA A 103 -12.11 25.70 16.70
C ALA A 103 -13.24 26.68 16.31
N ALA A 104 -13.37 27.82 16.99
CA ALA A 104 -14.37 28.84 16.67
C ALA A 104 -14.13 29.52 15.31
N ASN A 105 -12.89 29.45 14.79
CA ASN A 105 -12.51 29.93 13.46
C ASN A 105 -12.49 28.81 12.39
N ASP A 106 -13.17 27.68 12.66
CA ASP A 106 -13.25 26.52 11.76
C ASP A 106 -11.88 25.92 11.37
N MET A 107 -10.85 26.16 12.19
CA MET A 107 -9.52 25.62 11.93
C MET A 107 -9.48 24.14 12.29
N ARG A 108 -9.32 23.30 11.26
CA ARG A 108 -9.14 21.85 11.40
C ARG A 108 -7.67 21.43 11.44
N TYR A 109 -6.79 22.24 10.85
CA TYR A 109 -5.36 21.96 10.70
C TYR A 109 -4.53 23.15 11.14
N CYS A 110 -3.40 22.86 11.78
CA CYS A 110 -2.44 23.88 12.20
C CYS A 110 -1.77 24.49 10.95
N PRO A 111 -1.76 25.83 10.78
CA PRO A 111 -1.20 26.47 9.60
C PRO A 111 0.35 26.44 9.58
N ASN A 112 0.99 26.11 10.71
CA ASN A 112 2.45 25.99 10.79
C ASN A 112 2.93 24.56 10.47
N CYS A 113 2.41 23.52 11.14
CA CYS A 113 2.89 22.15 10.96
C CYS A 113 1.99 21.26 10.08
N GLY A 114 0.78 21.69 9.74
CA GLY A 114 -0.16 20.91 8.93
C GLY A 114 -0.88 19.76 9.65
N SER A 115 -0.51 19.43 10.89
CA SER A 115 -1.22 18.44 11.70
C SER A 115 -2.65 18.88 12.04
N SER A 116 -3.54 17.91 12.30
CA SER A 116 -4.87 18.19 12.85
C SER A 116 -4.77 18.88 14.20
N ILE A 117 -5.72 19.76 14.52
CA ILE A 117 -5.72 20.50 15.79
C ILE A 117 -6.42 19.69 16.89
N ALA A 118 -5.78 19.59 18.06
CA ALA A 118 -6.42 19.21 19.32
C ALA A 118 -6.45 20.45 20.23
N VAL A 119 -7.64 20.85 20.70
CA VAL A 119 -7.79 22.03 21.56
C VAL A 119 -8.02 21.57 22.99
N GLU A 120 -7.18 22.03 23.93
CA GLU A 120 -7.43 21.89 25.37
C GLU A 120 -7.67 23.28 25.98
N GLU A 121 -8.84 23.46 26.61
CA GLU A 121 -9.14 24.65 27.40
C GLU A 121 -8.53 24.47 28.81
N ALA A 122 -7.26 24.84 28.96
CA ALA A 122 -6.63 24.86 30.27
C ALA A 122 -7.20 26.02 31.11
N PHE A 123 -8.08 25.71 32.05
CA PHE A 123 -8.40 26.62 33.15
C PHE A 123 -7.20 26.66 34.10
N ILE A 124 -6.31 27.63 33.92
CA ILE A 124 -5.37 27.99 34.97
C ILE A 124 -6.20 28.74 36.03
N GLY A 125 -6.64 28.00 37.04
CA GLY A 125 -7.28 28.60 38.21
C GLY A 125 -6.31 29.59 38.85
N GLU A 126 -6.75 30.84 38.98
CA GLU A 126 -6.20 31.77 39.95
C GLU A 126 -6.31 31.10 41.33
N ASP A 127 -5.21 30.58 41.87
CA ASP A 127 -4.96 30.50 43.31
C ASP A 127 -3.57 29.90 43.57
N GLY A 128 -2.62 30.77 43.93
CA GLY A 128 -1.27 30.36 44.29
C GLY A 128 -0.37 31.49 44.78
N ALA A 129 -0.94 32.51 45.42
CA ALA A 129 -0.19 33.52 46.16
C ALA A 129 -0.53 33.42 47.66
N VAL A 130 0.31 32.72 48.43
CA VAL A 130 0.85 33.13 49.74
C VAL A 130 2.21 32.48 49.94
#